data_AF-A0A6P7SXF5-F1
#
_entry.id   AF-A0A6P7SXF5-F1
#
_cell.length_a   1.000
_cell.length_b   1.000
_cell.length_c   1.000
_cell.angle_alpha   90.00
_cell.angle_beta   90.00
_cell.angle_gamma   90.00
#
_symmetry.space_group_name_H-M   'P 1'
#
loop_
_entity.id
_entity.type
_entity.pdbx_description
1 polymer ?
#
loop_
_entity_poly.entity_id
_entity_poly.type
_entity_poly.pdbx_seq_one_letter_code
_entity_poly.pdbx_strand_id
1 'polypeptide(L)'
;MILKSVNLRPGLVSKATSRQYHVEKATKEANRQNQLKRKNMKESEKERRTEGLSIKLSEDNKGFALLQKMGYKPGMSLGKEGQGRSEPVPIKVKCDREGLGLATKRKEQLAEINKFQEMVKRKHQKLQGNFMQRMSDKFSVKEIEKDLEKCQKVCDELDGRAKITEPKDWFYWPLYRLEQKLADESEDEVEEKPILDIYSPEEKLEMVIDYLRNTYFYCLWCGATFDSIKDMDENCPGNCRSAHESM
;
A
#
# COMPACT_ATOMS: atom_id res chain seq x y z
N MET A 1 69.28 11.26 -27.09
CA MET A 1 68.46 12.42 -27.48
C MET A 1 67.09 12.28 -26.84
N ILE A 2 66.86 12.94 -25.70
CA ILE A 2 65.58 12.88 -24.98
C ILE A 2 64.60 13.79 -25.74
N LEU A 3 63.58 13.18 -26.36
CA LEU A 3 62.44 13.90 -26.95
C LEU A 3 61.73 14.66 -25.83
N LYS A 4 61.80 15.99 -25.85
CA LYS A 4 61.08 16.86 -24.94
C LYS A 4 59.58 16.69 -25.19
N SER A 5 58.90 15.94 -24.33
CA SER A 5 57.45 15.95 -24.25
C SER A 5 56.98 17.37 -23.91
N VAL A 6 56.18 17.96 -24.79
CA VAL A 6 55.54 19.25 -24.53
C VAL A 6 54.53 19.04 -23.41
N ASN A 7 54.88 19.47 -22.20
CA ASN A 7 54.00 19.49 -21.04
C ASN A 7 52.83 20.46 -21.30
N LEU A 8 51.69 19.94 -21.74
CA LEU A 8 50.42 20.67 -21.71
C LEU A 8 49.80 20.45 -20.33
N ARG A 9 49.83 21.49 -19.49
CA ARG A 9 49.19 21.50 -18.16
C ARG A 9 47.68 21.22 -18.31
N PRO A 10 47.11 20.24 -17.58
CA PRO A 10 45.67 20.01 -17.56
C PRO A 10 44.96 21.27 -17.06
N GLY A 11 44.16 21.91 -17.92
CA GLY A 11 43.36 23.09 -17.57
C GLY A 11 43.47 24.30 -18.51
N LEU A 12 44.47 24.36 -19.40
CA LEU A 12 44.56 25.42 -20.42
C LEU A 12 44.45 24.83 -21.83
N VAL A 13 43.23 24.71 -22.34
CA VAL A 13 42.98 24.29 -23.72
C VAL A 13 43.55 25.36 -24.67
N SER A 14 44.35 24.96 -25.66
CA SER A 14 44.93 25.88 -26.65
C SER A 14 43.81 26.70 -27.33
N LYS A 15 44.07 27.99 -27.61
CA LYS A 15 43.12 28.87 -28.32
C LYS A 15 42.62 28.26 -29.63
N ALA A 16 43.45 27.47 -30.32
CA ALA A 16 43.07 26.74 -31.53
C ALA A 16 42.04 25.64 -31.24
N THR A 17 42.27 24.83 -30.19
CA THR A 17 41.38 23.75 -29.76
C THR A 17 40.06 24.29 -29.20
N SER A 18 40.08 25.39 -28.45
CA SER A 18 38.87 26.08 -27.99
C SER A 18 38.03 26.58 -29.17
N ARG A 19 38.65 27.18 -30.20
CA ARG A 19 37.96 27.59 -31.44
C ARG A 19 37.35 26.39 -32.17
N GLN A 20 38.08 25.29 -32.31
CA GLN A 20 37.56 24.06 -32.90
C GLN A 20 36.33 23.54 -32.15
N TYR A 21 36.37 23.51 -30.82
CA TYR A 21 35.23 23.12 -29.98
C TYR A 21 34.02 24.07 -30.16
N HIS A 22 34.24 25.38 -30.24
CA HIS A 22 33.15 26.34 -30.49
C HIS A 22 32.53 26.18 -31.88
N VAL A 23 33.34 25.96 -32.91
CA VAL A 23 32.87 25.69 -34.28
C VAL A 23 32.11 24.37 -34.35
N GLU A 24 32.62 23.31 -33.72
CA GLU A 24 31.95 22.02 -33.64
C GLU A 24 30.61 22.13 -32.89
N LYS A 25 30.60 22.84 -31.76
CA LYS A 25 29.38 23.11 -30.98
C LYS A 25 28.35 23.90 -31.79
N ALA A 26 28.78 24.94 -32.50
CA ALA A 26 27.91 25.74 -33.36
C ALA A 26 27.37 24.92 -34.55
N THR A 27 28.20 24.09 -35.18
CA THR A 27 27.79 23.18 -36.26
C THR A 27 26.80 22.13 -35.77
N LYS A 28 27.02 21.56 -34.58
CA LYS A 28 26.13 20.59 -33.95
C LYS A 28 24.79 21.20 -33.60
N GLU A 29 24.78 22.43 -33.09
CA GLU A 29 23.55 23.18 -32.80
C GLU A 29 22.80 23.55 -34.09
N ALA A 30 23.49 23.99 -35.15
CA ALA A 30 22.89 24.28 -36.44
C ALA A 30 22.30 23.01 -37.10
N ASN A 31 22.99 21.88 -37.02
CA ASN A 31 22.48 20.59 -37.50
C ASN A 31 21.25 20.13 -36.71
N ARG A 32 21.24 20.33 -35.38
CA ARG A 32 20.07 20.05 -34.53
C ARG A 32 18.87 20.93 -34.92
N GLN A 33 19.10 22.23 -35.12
CA GLN A 33 18.04 23.15 -35.58
C GLN A 33 17.52 22.79 -36.98
N ASN A 34 18.39 22.41 -37.92
CA ASN A 34 17.98 21.96 -39.25
C ASN A 34 17.21 20.64 -39.22
N GLN A 35 17.58 19.72 -38.34
CA GLN A 35 16.86 18.46 -38.13
C GLN A 35 15.45 18.71 -37.56
N LEU A 36 15.30 19.67 -36.65
CA LEU A 36 14.00 20.09 -36.10
C LEU A 36 13.13 20.84 -37.13
N LYS A 37 13.74 21.60 -38.04
CA LYS A 37 13.02 22.31 -39.12
C LYS A 37 12.46 21.39 -40.18
N ARG A 38 13.15 20.27 -40.46
CA ARG A 38 12.67 19.27 -41.44
C ARG A 38 11.65 18.36 -40.80
N LYS A 39 10.37 18.68 -40.97
CA LYS A 39 9.26 17.78 -40.61
C LYS A 39 9.43 16.43 -41.30
N ASN A 40 9.11 15.35 -40.57
CA ASN A 40 9.12 14.01 -41.14
C ASN A 40 8.07 13.93 -42.26
N MET A 41 8.39 13.26 -43.38
CA MET A 41 7.50 13.17 -44.56
C MET A 41 6.10 12.67 -44.16
N LYS A 42 6.04 11.67 -43.26
CA LYS A 42 4.79 11.12 -42.72
C LYS A 42 3.97 12.12 -41.92
N GLU A 43 4.64 13.02 -41.20
CA GLU A 43 3.99 14.06 -40.39
C GLU A 43 3.39 15.14 -41.29
N SER A 44 4.15 15.58 -42.29
CA SER A 44 3.66 16.52 -43.32
C SER A 44 2.47 15.96 -44.11
N GLU A 45 2.51 14.69 -44.54
CA GLU A 45 1.36 14.04 -45.19
C GLU A 45 0.13 13.95 -44.27
N LYS A 46 0.34 13.75 -42.97
CA LYS A 46 -0.75 13.71 -41.99
C LYS A 46 -1.40 15.08 -41.84
N GLU A 47 -0.59 16.13 -41.68
CA GLU A 47 -1.05 17.52 -41.60
C GLU A 47 -1.85 17.91 -42.85
N ARG A 48 -1.28 17.70 -44.06
CA ARG A 48 -1.97 17.99 -45.32
C ARG A 48 -3.30 17.22 -45.47
N ARG A 49 -3.35 15.98 -44.99
CA ARG A 49 -4.60 15.19 -44.98
C ARG A 49 -5.62 15.76 -43.99
N THR A 50 -5.21 16.13 -42.78
CA THR A 50 -6.11 16.72 -41.78
C THR A 50 -6.65 18.07 -42.24
N GLU A 51 -5.79 18.88 -42.86
CA GLU A 51 -6.18 20.15 -43.49
C GLU A 51 -7.18 19.89 -44.61
N GLY A 52 -6.87 18.99 -45.55
CA GLY A 52 -7.77 18.64 -46.65
C GLY A 52 -9.12 18.06 -46.20
N LEU A 53 -9.17 17.30 -45.11
CA LEU A 53 -10.42 16.79 -44.52
C LEU A 53 -11.21 17.88 -43.78
N SER A 54 -10.53 18.91 -43.25
CA SER A 54 -11.17 20.02 -42.55
C SER A 54 -11.74 21.09 -43.49
N ILE A 55 -11.19 21.22 -44.70
CA ILE A 55 -11.63 22.19 -45.69
C ILE A 55 -12.99 21.73 -46.25
N LYS A 56 -14.03 22.53 -46.00
CA LYS A 56 -15.35 22.37 -46.61
C LYS A 56 -15.26 22.66 -48.12
N LEU A 57 -16.18 22.07 -48.89
CA LEU A 57 -16.30 22.39 -50.31
C LEU A 57 -16.64 23.88 -50.50
N SER A 58 -15.93 24.56 -51.40
CA SER A 58 -16.25 25.93 -51.81
C SER A 58 -17.57 25.98 -52.60
N GLU A 59 -18.27 27.13 -52.53
CA GLU A 59 -19.48 27.41 -53.30
C GLU A 59 -19.24 27.40 -54.83
N ASP A 60 -18.00 27.68 -55.25
CA ASP A 60 -17.55 27.61 -56.65
C ASP A 60 -17.49 26.17 -57.18
N ASN A 61 -17.58 25.17 -56.30
CA ASN A 61 -17.57 23.77 -56.73
C ASN A 61 -18.91 23.44 -57.42
N LYS A 62 -18.84 23.07 -58.71
CA LYS A 62 -19.99 22.68 -59.52
C LYS A 62 -20.87 21.62 -58.86
N GLY A 63 -20.29 20.68 -58.11
CA GLY A 63 -21.02 19.65 -57.39
C GLY A 63 -21.83 20.20 -56.21
N PHE A 64 -21.28 21.17 -55.48
CA PHE A 64 -22.00 21.85 -54.40
C PHE A 64 -23.13 22.73 -54.94
N ALA A 65 -22.87 23.48 -56.02
CA ALA A 65 -23.89 24.26 -56.71
C ALA A 65 -25.04 23.38 -57.25
N LEU A 66 -24.73 22.18 -57.73
CA LEU A 66 -25.74 21.21 -58.15
C LEU A 66 -26.57 20.70 -56.96
N LEU A 67 -25.93 20.34 -55.85
CA LEU A 67 -26.60 19.92 -54.61
C LEU A 67 -27.57 21.00 -54.12
N GLN A 68 -27.13 22.26 -54.09
CA GLN A 68 -27.96 23.39 -53.67
C GLN A 68 -29.18 23.58 -54.59
N LYS A 69 -29.02 23.42 -55.90
CA LYS A 69 -30.15 23.44 -56.86
C LYS A 69 -31.14 22.30 -56.66
N MET A 70 -30.68 21.16 -56.15
CA MET A 70 -31.52 20.01 -55.80
C MET A 70 -32.15 20.12 -54.40
N GLY A 71 -32.00 21.28 -53.73
CA GLY A 71 -32.64 21.57 -52.44
C GLY A 71 -31.77 21.28 -51.20
N TYR A 72 -30.49 20.95 -51.38
CA TYR A 72 -29.56 20.79 -50.27
C TYR A 72 -29.23 22.15 -49.63
N LYS A 73 -29.32 22.24 -48.30
CA LYS A 73 -28.85 23.40 -47.52
C LYS A 73 -27.63 22.99 -46.68
N PRO A 74 -26.63 23.87 -46.51
CA PRO A 74 -25.45 23.55 -45.70
C PRO A 74 -25.84 23.11 -44.29
N GLY A 75 -25.41 21.91 -43.89
CA GLY A 75 -25.74 21.32 -42.58
C GLY A 75 -26.99 20.44 -42.56
N MET A 76 -27.73 20.33 -43.67
CA MET A 76 -28.85 19.40 -43.79
C MET A 76 -28.33 17.99 -44.12
N SER A 77 -28.91 16.97 -43.51
CA SER A 77 -28.69 15.56 -43.85
C SER A 77 -29.50 15.17 -45.08
N LEU A 78 -28.95 14.28 -45.90
CA LEU A 78 -29.62 13.78 -47.10
C LEU A 78 -30.66 12.70 -46.76
N GLY A 79 -31.72 12.57 -47.57
CA GLY A 79 -32.78 11.56 -47.42
C GLY A 79 -34.17 12.17 -47.20
N LYS A 80 -35.23 11.38 -47.39
CA LYS A 80 -36.64 11.82 -47.37
C LYS A 80 -37.03 12.56 -46.07
N GLU A 81 -36.45 12.14 -44.95
CA GLU A 81 -36.66 12.74 -43.61
C GLU A 81 -35.34 13.26 -43.01
N GLY A 82 -34.27 13.40 -43.81
CA GLY A 82 -32.95 13.79 -43.28
C GLY A 82 -32.27 12.70 -42.43
N GLN A 83 -32.55 11.43 -42.70
CA GLN A 83 -31.96 10.29 -41.98
C GLN A 83 -30.49 9.98 -42.31
N GLY A 84 -29.93 10.63 -43.35
CA GLY A 84 -28.55 10.42 -43.77
C GLY A 84 -27.53 11.01 -42.78
N ARG A 85 -26.31 10.49 -42.80
CA ARG A 85 -25.21 11.07 -42.01
C ARG A 85 -24.87 12.47 -42.52
N SER A 86 -24.79 13.44 -41.61
CA SER A 86 -24.33 14.80 -41.87
C SER A 86 -22.82 14.91 -41.99
N GLU A 87 -22.10 13.98 -41.37
CA GLU A 87 -20.64 13.95 -41.33
C GLU A 87 -20.06 12.80 -42.17
N PRO A 88 -18.94 13.03 -42.88
CA PRO A 88 -18.23 11.97 -43.60
C PRO A 88 -17.75 10.85 -42.68
N VAL A 89 -17.67 9.63 -43.21
CA VAL A 89 -17.17 8.47 -42.45
C VAL A 89 -15.68 8.68 -42.11
N PRO A 90 -15.28 8.56 -40.83
CA PRO A 90 -13.89 8.77 -40.44
C PRO A 90 -12.99 7.68 -41.03
N ILE A 91 -11.88 8.12 -41.63
CA ILE A 91 -10.89 7.23 -42.25
C ILE A 91 -9.73 7.00 -41.28
N LYS A 92 -9.48 5.74 -40.92
CA LYS A 92 -8.31 5.35 -40.11
C LYS A 92 -7.20 4.84 -41.01
N VAL A 93 -6.26 5.72 -41.38
CA VAL A 93 -5.07 5.33 -42.16
C VAL A 93 -4.10 4.58 -41.25
N LYS A 94 -3.80 3.33 -41.59
CA LYS A 94 -2.79 2.53 -40.90
C LYS A 94 -1.42 2.84 -41.49
N CYS A 95 -0.56 3.49 -40.71
CA CYS A 95 0.82 3.79 -41.11
C CYS A 95 1.83 2.70 -40.70
N ASP A 96 1.35 1.65 -40.03
CA ASP A 96 2.15 0.58 -39.47
C ASP A 96 2.24 -0.62 -40.42
N ARG A 97 3.41 -1.26 -40.47
CA ARG A 97 3.65 -2.48 -41.26
C ARG A 97 3.15 -3.76 -40.57
N GLU A 98 2.50 -3.63 -39.42
CA GLU A 98 1.98 -4.77 -38.66
C GLU A 98 0.74 -5.39 -39.33
N GLY A 99 0.41 -6.63 -38.99
CA GLY A 99 -0.82 -7.28 -39.42
C GLY A 99 -2.08 -6.58 -38.88
N LEU A 100 -3.21 -6.69 -39.59
CA LEU A 100 -4.51 -6.27 -39.05
C LEU A 100 -4.84 -7.16 -37.84
N GLY A 101 -5.19 -6.56 -36.69
CA GLY A 101 -5.51 -7.29 -35.46
C GLY A 101 -4.35 -7.60 -34.51
N LEU A 102 -3.09 -7.30 -34.87
CA LEU A 102 -1.95 -7.52 -33.94
C LEU A 102 -1.94 -6.51 -32.79
N ALA A 103 -2.30 -5.25 -33.07
CA ALA A 103 -2.31 -4.18 -32.09
C ALA A 103 -3.32 -4.41 -30.95
N THR A 104 -4.47 -5.05 -31.25
CA THR A 104 -5.48 -5.40 -30.24
C THR A 104 -4.96 -6.54 -29.34
N LYS A 105 -4.44 -7.61 -29.94
CA LYS A 105 -3.81 -8.71 -29.19
C LYS A 105 -2.67 -8.23 -28.28
N ARG A 106 -1.81 -7.35 -28.78
CA ARG A 106 -0.70 -6.79 -27.98
C ARG A 106 -1.21 -5.94 -26.82
N LYS A 107 -2.27 -5.14 -27.02
CA LYS A 107 -2.91 -4.37 -25.95
C LYS A 107 -3.50 -5.28 -24.87
N GLU A 108 -4.16 -6.36 -25.27
CA GLU A 108 -4.71 -7.36 -24.34
C GLU A 108 -3.59 -8.01 -23.52
N GLN A 109 -2.52 -8.46 -24.19
CA GLN A 109 -1.34 -9.03 -23.52
C GLN A 109 -0.68 -8.04 -22.53
N LEU A 110 -0.52 -6.76 -22.90
CA LEU A 110 0.02 -5.75 -21.98
C LEU A 110 -0.88 -5.54 -20.77
N ALA A 111 -2.20 -5.50 -20.97
CA ALA A 111 -3.15 -5.33 -19.89
C ALA A 111 -3.11 -6.52 -18.91
N GLU A 112 -2.94 -7.74 -19.42
CA GLU A 112 -2.81 -8.95 -18.63
C GLU A 112 -1.50 -8.98 -17.82
N ILE A 113 -0.37 -8.58 -18.42
CA ILE A 113 0.92 -8.43 -17.73
C ILE A 113 0.83 -7.40 -16.61
N ASN A 114 0.20 -6.25 -16.87
CA ASN A 114 0.03 -5.20 -15.86
C ASN A 114 -0.81 -5.68 -14.67
N LYS A 115 -1.94 -6.36 -14.95
CA LYS A 115 -2.78 -6.97 -13.89
C LYS A 115 -1.99 -7.99 -13.06
N PHE A 116 -1.16 -8.81 -13.70
CA PHE A 116 -0.32 -9.78 -13.01
C PHE A 116 0.73 -9.09 -12.11
N GLN A 117 1.43 -8.07 -12.62
CA GLN A 117 2.39 -7.30 -11.83
C GLN A 117 1.74 -6.64 -10.60
N GLU A 118 0.53 -6.10 -10.76
CA GLU A 118 -0.19 -5.46 -9.67
C GLU A 118 -0.64 -6.46 -8.60
N MET A 119 -1.09 -7.65 -9.01
CA MET A 119 -1.38 -8.76 -8.09
C MET A 119 -0.14 -9.17 -7.30
N VAL A 120 1.01 -9.31 -7.96
CA VAL A 120 2.28 -9.69 -7.31
C VAL A 120 2.74 -8.61 -6.33
N LYS A 121 2.67 -7.32 -6.71
CA LYS A 121 2.96 -6.20 -5.79
C LYS A 121 2.06 -6.22 -4.56
N ARG A 122 0.75 -6.42 -4.73
CA ARG A 122 -0.21 -6.49 -3.61
C ARG A 122 0.09 -7.68 -2.68
N LYS A 123 0.45 -8.84 -3.23
CA LYS A 123 0.88 -10.01 -2.43
C LYS A 123 2.17 -9.71 -1.67
N HIS A 124 3.16 -9.11 -2.32
CA HIS A 124 4.43 -8.76 -1.69
C HIS A 124 4.26 -7.74 -0.56
N GLN A 125 3.44 -6.71 -0.77
CA GLN A 125 3.10 -5.72 0.24
C GLN A 125 2.41 -6.35 1.47
N LYS A 126 1.43 -7.25 1.25
CA LYS A 126 0.82 -8.03 2.34
C LYS A 126 1.83 -8.89 3.09
N LEU A 127 2.80 -9.46 2.39
CA LEU A 127 3.84 -10.29 3.02
C LEU A 127 4.80 -9.46 3.87
N GLN A 128 5.16 -8.25 3.40
CA GLN A 128 6.04 -7.33 4.14
C GLN A 128 5.36 -6.73 5.39
N GLY A 129 4.04 -6.52 5.36
CA GLY A 129 3.27 -6.09 6.55
C GLY A 129 3.29 -7.09 7.71
N ASN A 130 3.59 -8.36 7.45
CA ASN A 130 3.55 -9.41 8.48
C ASN A 130 4.75 -9.41 9.43
N PHE A 131 5.88 -8.78 9.11
CA PHE A 131 7.05 -8.80 10.01
C PHE A 131 6.89 -7.85 11.20
N MET A 132 6.53 -6.59 10.93
CA MET A 132 6.27 -5.60 11.98
C MET A 132 5.07 -6.01 12.84
N GLN A 133 4.04 -6.58 12.22
CA GLN A 133 2.87 -7.12 12.93
C GLN A 133 3.27 -8.27 13.87
N ARG A 134 3.98 -9.29 13.37
CA ARG A 134 4.48 -10.40 14.21
C ARG A 134 5.39 -9.93 15.34
N MET A 135 6.17 -8.86 15.13
CA MET A 135 7.02 -8.31 16.17
C MET A 135 6.18 -7.57 17.23
N SER A 136 5.19 -6.78 16.80
CA SER A 136 4.21 -6.11 17.66
C SER A 136 3.40 -7.11 18.48
N ASP A 137 2.87 -8.16 17.86
CA ASP A 137 2.08 -9.21 18.51
C ASP A 137 2.93 -9.98 19.54
N LYS A 138 4.22 -10.20 19.27
CA LYS A 138 5.14 -10.79 20.25
C LYS A 138 5.41 -9.88 21.44
N PHE A 139 5.45 -8.57 21.23
CA PHE A 139 5.59 -7.61 22.32
C PHE A 139 4.32 -7.53 23.16
N SER A 140 3.13 -7.54 22.55
CA SER A 140 1.86 -7.52 23.28
C SER A 140 1.65 -8.79 24.11
N VAL A 141 1.92 -9.98 23.56
CA VAL A 141 1.80 -11.25 24.30
C VAL A 141 2.73 -11.27 25.52
N LYS A 142 4.00 -10.85 25.36
CA LYS A 142 4.95 -10.75 26.49
C LYS A 142 4.49 -9.75 27.55
N GLU A 143 3.77 -8.72 27.15
CA GLU A 143 3.25 -7.72 28.07
C GLU A 143 2.08 -8.27 28.88
N ILE A 144 1.17 -8.99 28.22
CA ILE A 144 0.07 -9.74 28.84
C ILE A 144 0.61 -10.79 29.83
N GLU A 145 1.64 -11.56 29.45
CA GLU A 145 2.27 -12.54 30.33
C GLU A 145 2.86 -11.90 31.60
N LYS A 146 3.52 -10.75 31.46
CA LYS A 146 4.08 -10.02 32.61
C LYS A 146 2.98 -9.50 33.54
N ASP A 147 1.89 -9.01 32.98
CA ASP A 147 0.77 -8.51 33.77
C ASP A 147 0.02 -9.66 34.45
N LEU A 148 -0.09 -10.82 33.79
CA LEU A 148 -0.62 -12.05 34.38
C LEU A 148 0.23 -12.51 35.57
N GLU A 149 1.56 -12.51 35.44
CA GLU A 149 2.44 -12.89 36.53
C GLU A 149 2.27 -11.98 37.77
N LYS A 150 2.06 -10.68 37.55
CA LYS A 150 1.77 -9.74 38.66
C LYS A 150 0.41 -10.02 39.29
N CYS A 151 -0.63 -10.19 38.46
CA CYS A 151 -1.97 -10.55 38.93
C CYS A 151 -1.94 -11.82 39.77
N GLN A 152 -1.26 -12.86 39.30
CA GLN A 152 -1.10 -14.13 40.01
C GLN A 152 -0.46 -13.93 41.37
N LYS A 153 0.66 -13.20 41.46
CA LYS A 153 1.33 -12.92 42.75
C LYS A 153 0.44 -12.15 43.72
N VAL A 154 -0.32 -11.17 43.23
CA VAL A 154 -1.22 -10.42 44.12
C VAL A 154 -2.40 -11.30 44.57
N CYS A 155 -2.97 -12.09 43.67
CA CYS A 155 -4.00 -13.08 44.00
C CYS A 155 -3.52 -14.02 45.09
N ASP A 156 -2.29 -14.53 44.93
CA ASP A 156 -1.60 -15.42 45.83
C ASP A 156 -1.43 -14.84 47.25
N GLU A 157 -1.06 -13.56 47.34
CA GLU A 157 -0.91 -12.84 48.60
C GLU A 157 -2.25 -12.56 49.28
N LEU A 158 -3.25 -12.11 48.52
CA LEU A 158 -4.58 -11.77 49.04
C LEU A 158 -5.34 -13.02 49.49
N ASP A 159 -5.28 -14.10 48.71
CA ASP A 159 -5.87 -15.39 49.05
C ASP A 159 -5.20 -16.00 50.29
N GLY A 160 -3.88 -15.84 50.42
CA GLY A 160 -3.13 -16.23 51.61
C GLY A 160 -3.60 -15.49 52.87
N ARG A 161 -3.91 -14.19 52.76
CA ARG A 161 -4.49 -13.40 53.87
C ARG A 161 -5.92 -13.81 54.19
N ALA A 162 -6.70 -14.14 53.16
CA ALA A 162 -8.07 -14.64 53.29
C ALA A 162 -8.15 -16.11 53.75
N LYS A 163 -7.00 -16.79 53.91
CA LYS A 163 -6.88 -18.21 54.26
C LYS A 163 -7.59 -19.14 53.27
N ILE A 164 -7.58 -18.78 51.99
CA ILE A 164 -8.08 -19.65 50.93
C ILE A 164 -7.02 -20.72 50.64
N THR A 165 -7.42 -21.98 50.77
CA THR A 165 -6.51 -23.14 50.66
C THR A 165 -6.43 -23.69 49.25
N GLU A 166 -7.26 -23.29 48.30
CA GLU A 166 -7.23 -23.78 46.91
C GLU A 166 -7.54 -22.62 45.94
N PRO A 167 -6.77 -22.48 44.85
CA PRO A 167 -7.07 -21.48 43.83
C PRO A 167 -8.36 -21.84 43.09
N LYS A 168 -9.08 -20.82 42.61
CA LYS A 168 -10.33 -21.01 41.85
C LYS A 168 -10.10 -21.80 40.56
N ASP A 169 -9.02 -21.50 39.84
CA ASP A 169 -8.50 -22.28 38.71
C ASP A 169 -6.97 -22.39 38.82
N TRP A 170 -6.38 -23.39 38.15
CA TRP A 170 -4.94 -23.73 38.25
C TRP A 170 -3.98 -22.58 37.88
N PHE A 171 -4.43 -21.58 37.11
CA PHE A 171 -3.62 -20.45 36.66
C PHE A 171 -3.83 -19.17 37.50
N TYR A 172 -4.64 -19.20 38.56
CA TYR A 172 -4.86 -18.00 39.40
C TYR A 172 -3.68 -17.70 40.31
N TRP A 173 -2.90 -18.72 40.68
CA TRP A 173 -1.68 -18.57 41.46
C TRP A 173 -0.45 -18.94 40.62
N PRO A 174 0.75 -18.47 41.01
CA PRO A 174 1.98 -18.90 40.37
C PRO A 174 2.19 -20.41 40.46
N LEU A 175 2.65 -21.03 39.37
CA LEU A 175 2.86 -22.48 39.29
C LEU A 175 3.74 -23.04 40.41
N TYR A 176 4.76 -22.30 40.85
CA TYR A 176 5.64 -22.74 41.94
C TYR A 176 4.89 -22.94 43.27
N ARG A 177 3.79 -22.21 43.53
CA ARG A 177 3.01 -22.40 44.76
C ARG A 177 2.14 -23.66 44.67
N LEU A 178 1.63 -23.98 43.48
CA LEU A 178 0.93 -25.24 43.24
C LEU A 178 1.90 -26.43 43.39
N GLU A 179 3.12 -26.32 42.84
CA GLU A 179 4.17 -27.32 42.97
C GLU A 179 4.61 -27.53 44.44
N GLN A 180 4.67 -26.47 45.25
CA GLN A 180 4.97 -26.57 46.68
C GLN A 180 3.88 -27.31 47.46
N LYS A 181 2.60 -27.11 47.15
CA LYS A 181 1.52 -27.89 47.77
C LYS A 181 1.54 -29.37 47.39
N LEU A 182 1.79 -29.65 46.11
CA LEU A 182 1.94 -31.01 45.59
C LEU A 182 3.15 -31.76 46.17
N ALA A 183 4.14 -31.04 46.72
CA ALA A 183 5.30 -31.64 47.40
C ALA A 183 5.06 -31.92 48.89
N ASP A 184 4.12 -31.21 49.53
CA ASP A 184 3.74 -31.42 50.94
C ASP A 184 2.65 -32.50 51.10
N GLU A 185 1.90 -32.81 50.04
CA GLU A 185 0.93 -33.91 49.97
C GLU A 185 1.56 -35.12 49.24
N SER A 186 1.68 -36.25 49.95
CA SER A 186 2.44 -37.47 49.60
C SER A 186 2.29 -38.02 48.17
N GLU A 187 3.37 -38.68 47.69
CA GLU A 187 3.66 -39.24 46.34
C GLU A 187 2.63 -40.16 45.65
N ASP A 188 1.43 -40.38 46.18
CA ASP A 188 0.46 -41.36 45.67
C ASP A 188 -0.88 -40.73 45.26
N GLU A 189 -0.88 -39.91 44.21
CA GLU A 189 -1.98 -39.81 43.22
C GLU A 189 -1.54 -38.81 42.14
N VAL A 190 -0.92 -39.32 41.08
CA VAL A 190 -0.69 -38.53 39.85
C VAL A 190 -2.04 -38.40 39.15
N GLU A 191 -2.92 -37.56 39.68
CA GLU A 191 -4.11 -37.14 38.95
C GLU A 191 -3.66 -36.30 37.74
N GLU A 192 -4.21 -36.68 36.59
CA GLU A 192 -3.88 -36.19 35.27
C GLU A 192 -3.81 -34.66 35.24
N LYS A 193 -2.68 -34.11 34.79
CA LYS A 193 -2.59 -32.74 34.28
C LYS A 193 -3.87 -32.44 33.48
N PRO A 194 -4.73 -31.48 33.88
CA PRO A 194 -5.91 -31.18 33.08
C PRO A 194 -5.46 -30.63 31.72
N ILE A 195 -5.57 -31.52 30.73
CA ILE A 195 -6.28 -31.32 29.46
C ILE A 195 -6.01 -29.95 28.86
N LEU A 196 -5.07 -29.93 27.90
CA LEU A 196 -4.89 -28.94 26.84
C LEU A 196 -5.19 -27.51 27.28
N ASP A 197 -4.18 -26.70 27.60
CA ASP A 197 -4.35 -25.27 27.95
C ASP A 197 -5.28 -24.54 26.95
N ILE A 198 -6.59 -24.51 27.26
CA ILE A 198 -7.65 -24.04 26.36
C ILE A 198 -7.65 -22.51 26.35
N TYR A 199 -7.13 -21.91 27.42
CA TYR A 199 -7.17 -20.48 27.64
C TYR A 199 -5.92 -19.78 27.11
N SER A 200 -6.15 -18.77 26.27
CA SER A 200 -5.11 -17.81 25.87
C SER A 200 -4.58 -17.06 27.10
N PRO A 201 -3.31 -16.60 27.12
CA PRO A 201 -2.79 -15.72 28.16
C PRO A 201 -3.66 -14.48 28.43
N GLU A 202 -4.35 -13.99 27.40
CA GLU A 202 -5.31 -12.87 27.50
C GLU A 202 -6.52 -13.23 28.35
N GLU A 203 -7.14 -14.39 28.08
CA GLU A 203 -8.31 -14.87 28.80
C GLU A 203 -7.96 -15.18 30.27
N LYS A 204 -6.78 -15.75 30.50
CA LYS A 204 -6.25 -15.97 31.85
C LYS A 204 -6.11 -14.66 32.62
N LEU A 205 -5.56 -13.64 31.98
CA LEU A 205 -5.38 -12.32 32.59
C LEU A 205 -6.74 -11.70 32.97
N GLU A 206 -7.71 -11.73 32.07
CA GLU A 206 -9.06 -11.21 32.32
C GLU A 206 -9.72 -11.92 33.50
N MET A 207 -9.68 -13.25 33.54
CA MET A 207 -10.27 -14.04 34.63
C MET A 207 -9.65 -13.72 36.00
N VAL A 208 -8.32 -13.59 36.09
CA VAL A 208 -7.66 -13.27 37.37
C VAL A 208 -7.96 -11.82 37.79
N ILE A 209 -8.05 -10.88 36.85
CA ILE A 209 -8.37 -9.48 37.15
C ILE A 209 -9.80 -9.36 37.66
N ASP A 210 -10.75 -10.02 37.01
CA ASP A 210 -12.14 -10.04 37.47
C ASP A 210 -12.26 -10.66 38.86
N TYR A 211 -11.47 -11.68 39.16
CA TYR A 211 -11.43 -12.25 40.50
C TYR A 211 -10.92 -11.27 41.55
N LEU A 212 -9.80 -10.58 41.28
CA LEU A 212 -9.22 -9.57 42.17
C LEU A 212 -10.20 -8.41 42.41
N ARG A 213 -10.89 -7.96 41.37
CA ARG A 213 -11.83 -6.85 41.44
C ARG A 213 -13.14 -7.21 42.15
N ASN A 214 -13.68 -8.40 41.91
CA ASN A 214 -14.97 -8.79 42.51
C ASN A 214 -14.84 -9.31 43.94
N THR A 215 -13.69 -9.93 44.28
CA THR A 215 -13.49 -10.57 45.59
C THR A 215 -12.80 -9.63 46.58
N TYR A 216 -11.79 -8.90 46.11
CA TYR A 216 -10.93 -8.07 46.96
C TYR A 216 -11.05 -6.57 46.69
N PHE A 217 -11.91 -6.19 45.73
CA PHE A 217 -12.02 -4.81 45.24
C PHE A 217 -10.62 -4.22 44.95
N TYR A 218 -9.73 -5.03 44.38
CA TYR A 218 -8.35 -4.65 44.12
C TYR A 218 -8.13 -4.40 42.64
N CYS A 219 -7.50 -3.28 42.30
CA CYS A 219 -7.09 -2.98 40.94
C CYS A 219 -5.56 -3.06 40.81
N LEU A 220 -5.07 -3.95 39.93
CA LEU A 220 -3.64 -4.10 39.67
C LEU A 220 -2.98 -2.81 39.17
N TRP A 221 -3.65 -2.07 38.29
CA TRP A 221 -3.05 -0.87 37.67
C TRP A 221 -3.07 0.36 38.56
N CYS A 222 -4.05 0.48 39.44
CA CYS A 222 -4.08 1.53 40.47
C CYS A 222 -3.18 1.19 41.66
N GLY A 223 -2.92 -0.10 41.91
CA GLY A 223 -2.15 -0.56 43.07
C GLY A 223 -2.88 -0.36 44.39
N ALA A 224 -4.22 -0.34 44.38
CA ALA A 224 -5.06 -0.01 45.53
C ALA A 224 -6.25 -0.97 45.67
N THR A 225 -6.67 -1.16 46.92
CA THR A 225 -7.94 -1.79 47.31
C THR A 225 -9.01 -0.72 47.53
N PHE A 226 -10.24 -1.01 47.16
CA PHE A 226 -11.42 -0.16 47.36
C PHE A 226 -12.34 -0.75 48.43
N ASP A 227 -13.23 0.09 48.98
CA ASP A 227 -14.13 -0.36 50.05
C ASP A 227 -15.38 -1.08 49.51
N SER A 228 -15.74 -0.84 48.25
CA SER A 228 -16.88 -1.48 47.58
C SER A 228 -16.74 -1.44 46.06
N ILE A 229 -17.55 -2.25 45.36
CA ILE A 229 -17.65 -2.23 43.89
C ILE A 229 -18.00 -0.82 43.37
N LYS A 230 -18.90 -0.11 44.06
CA LYS A 230 -19.31 1.24 43.65
C LYS A 230 -18.18 2.25 43.77
N ASP A 231 -17.41 2.18 44.86
CA ASP A 231 -16.22 3.00 45.09
C ASP A 231 -15.14 2.71 44.03
N MET A 232 -14.96 1.44 43.68
CA MET A 232 -14.07 1.03 42.60
C MET A 232 -14.51 1.55 41.23
N ASP A 233 -15.80 1.51 40.89
CA ASP A 233 -16.30 2.00 39.60
C ASP A 233 -16.21 3.53 39.46
N GLU A 234 -16.30 4.27 40.57
CA GLU A 234 -16.19 5.73 40.58
C GLU A 234 -14.75 6.22 40.55
N ASN A 235 -13.81 5.51 41.22
CA ASN A 235 -12.41 5.93 41.33
C ASN A 235 -11.43 5.20 40.39
N CYS A 236 -11.78 4.04 39.82
CA CYS A 236 -10.88 3.29 38.95
C CYS A 236 -11.19 3.56 37.46
N PRO A 237 -10.19 3.98 36.64
CA PRO A 237 -10.37 4.24 35.20
C PRO A 237 -10.88 3.07 34.35
N GLY A 238 -10.72 1.81 34.80
CA GLY A 238 -11.27 0.64 34.10
C GLY A 238 -10.61 -0.69 34.47
N ASN A 239 -10.91 -1.73 33.70
CA ASN A 239 -10.41 -3.11 33.92
C ASN A 239 -9.30 -3.50 32.93
N CYS A 240 -8.64 -2.55 32.30
CA CYS A 240 -7.55 -2.83 31.37
C CYS A 240 -6.40 -1.84 31.53
N ARG A 241 -5.21 -2.27 31.12
CA ARG A 241 -3.99 -1.47 31.20
C ARG A 241 -4.10 -0.15 30.44
N SER A 242 -4.67 -0.17 29.25
CA SER A 242 -4.82 1.01 28.38
C SER A 242 -5.68 2.11 29.01
N ALA A 243 -6.63 1.77 29.88
CA ALA A 243 -7.42 2.76 30.62
C ALA A 243 -6.58 3.58 31.62
N HIS A 244 -5.39 3.11 31.97
CA HIS A 244 -4.51 3.72 32.98
C HIS A 244 -3.22 4.30 32.37
N GLU A 245 -2.96 4.13 31.07
CA GLU A 245 -1.77 4.68 30.39
C GLU A 245 -1.80 6.21 30.20
N SER A 246 -2.91 6.86 30.58
CA SER A 246 -3.16 8.30 30.38
C SER A 246 -3.06 9.14 31.66
N MET A 247 -2.64 8.56 32.79
CA MET A 247 -2.49 9.21 34.10
C MET A 247 -1.04 9.51 34.45
#